data_AF-A0A428QN84-F1
#
_entry.id   AF-A0A428QN84-F1
#
_cell.length_a   1.000
_cell.length_b   1.000
_cell.length_c   1.000
_cell.angle_alpha   90.00
_cell.angle_beta   90.00
_cell.angle_gamma   90.00
#
_symmetry.space_group_name_H-M   'P 1'
#
loop_
_entity.id
_entity.type
_entity.pdbx_description
1 polymer ?
#
loop_
_entity_poly.entity_id
_entity_poly.type
_entity_poly.pdbx_seq_one_letter_code
_entity_poly.pdbx_strand_id
1 'polypeptide(L)'
;MLDRNIQSDLKEGLEPEDAIVSMAAQEKADKLNFFDQDNHKFGRVVLASGFGRRAAREPAAEWKRRLDWAVVEVDPARQGANMIPSFDIWKDKYGDHDLCPPRNICGTLLKSEPGSLKDIKPNETVWKVGSTTGPTAGVLSPNFRPVSTLLDDEYMGDHTSVESVVIGHPQAGTTGDGVFALPGDSGGIVFNKEGAAVGLVFTGQRPSFSKQGVSYVTPLDDVFDDMMTMTQSSSSQILEITLARN
;
A
#
# COMPACT_ATOMS: atom_id res chain seq x y z
N MET A 1 2.70 29.00 64.06
CA MET A 1 3.62 27.86 64.24
C MET A 1 2.77 26.62 64.05
N LEU A 2 2.59 26.14 62.82
CA LEU A 2 3.47 25.20 62.09
C LEU A 2 3.64 23.86 62.81
N ASP A 3 2.92 22.84 62.31
CA ASP A 3 3.42 21.55 61.81
C ASP A 3 2.17 20.75 61.36
N ARG A 4 1.80 20.55 60.09
CA ARG A 4 2.48 19.88 58.96
C ARG A 4 3.15 18.56 59.35
N ASN A 5 2.42 17.45 59.24
CA ASN A 5 2.81 16.27 58.45
C ASN A 5 1.80 15.14 58.61
N ILE A 6 1.26 14.67 57.49
CA ILE A 6 1.09 13.27 57.06
C ILE A 6 0.23 13.34 55.78
N GLN A 7 0.90 13.57 54.66
CA GLN A 7 0.46 13.15 53.33
C GLN A 7 1.71 12.56 52.68
N SER A 8 1.75 11.23 52.52
CA SER A 8 2.59 10.57 51.52
C SER A 8 2.23 9.09 51.41
N ASP A 9 1.02 8.81 50.92
CA ASP A 9 0.70 7.54 50.24
C ASP A 9 0.53 7.82 48.74
N LEU A 10 1.49 8.54 48.16
CA LEU A 10 1.68 8.58 46.72
C LEU A 10 2.57 7.39 46.38
N LYS A 11 1.96 6.33 45.85
CA LYS A 11 2.66 5.26 45.14
C LYS A 11 3.57 5.93 44.11
N GLU A 12 4.87 5.67 44.26
CA GLU A 12 5.94 6.03 43.34
C GLU A 12 5.52 5.63 41.91
N GLY A 13 5.42 6.64 41.04
CA GLY A 13 5.41 6.41 39.61
C GLY A 13 6.78 5.89 39.21
N LEU A 14 6.82 4.82 38.41
CA LEU A 14 8.04 4.34 37.77
C LEU A 14 8.76 5.52 37.14
N GLU A 15 10.05 5.68 37.44
CA GLU A 15 10.89 6.68 36.80
C GLU A 15 10.82 6.49 35.28
N PRO A 16 10.84 7.56 34.47
CA PRO A 16 10.66 7.48 33.01
C PRO A 16 11.60 6.50 32.33
N GLU A 17 12.80 6.30 32.88
CA GLU A 17 13.81 5.36 32.40
C GLU A 17 13.39 3.89 32.63
N ASP A 18 12.80 3.56 33.77
CA ASP A 18 12.30 2.22 34.08
C ASP A 18 11.10 1.85 33.21
N ALA A 19 10.26 2.84 32.88
CA ALA A 19 9.14 2.67 31.96
C ALA A 19 9.65 2.36 30.53
N ILE A 20 10.68 3.07 30.05
CA ILE A 20 11.28 2.83 28.72
C ILE A 20 11.93 1.44 28.68
N VAL A 21 12.68 1.05 29.71
CA VAL A 21 13.33 -0.27 29.79
C VAL A 21 12.28 -1.38 29.81
N SER A 22 11.19 -1.20 30.57
CA SER A 22 10.08 -2.15 30.61
C SER A 22 9.38 -2.29 29.25
N MET A 23 9.11 -1.18 28.56
CA MET A 23 8.53 -1.20 27.21
C MET A 23 9.44 -1.89 26.20
N ALA A 24 10.74 -1.61 26.23
CA ALA A 24 11.71 -2.26 25.33
C ALA A 24 11.84 -3.76 25.62
N ALA A 25 11.80 -4.17 26.90
CA ALA A 25 11.80 -5.57 27.29
C ALA A 25 10.54 -6.30 26.80
N GLN A 26 9.37 -5.66 26.91
CA GLN A 26 8.12 -6.20 26.39
C GLN A 26 8.16 -6.32 24.86
N GLU A 27 8.58 -5.28 24.14
CA GLU A 27 8.69 -5.31 22.68
C GLU A 27 9.66 -6.41 22.21
N LYS A 28 10.77 -6.61 22.93
CA LYS A 28 11.69 -7.72 22.65
C LYS A 28 11.03 -9.08 22.88
N ALA A 29 10.30 -9.26 23.98
CA ALA A 29 9.60 -10.50 24.26
C ALA A 29 8.53 -10.80 23.20
N ASP A 30 7.78 -9.78 22.78
CA ASP A 30 6.76 -9.90 21.72
C ASP A 30 7.39 -10.29 20.37
N LYS A 31 8.52 -9.67 20.00
CA LYS A 31 9.25 -10.04 18.79
C LYS A 31 9.78 -11.46 18.86
N LEU A 32 10.41 -11.86 19.97
CA LEU A 32 10.91 -13.23 20.13
C LEU A 32 9.76 -14.23 19.99
N ASN A 33 8.63 -14.00 20.66
CA ASN A 33 7.46 -14.85 20.53
C ASN A 33 6.91 -14.90 19.10
N PHE A 34 6.95 -13.79 18.36
CA PHE A 34 6.57 -13.74 16.95
C PHE A 34 7.50 -14.59 16.06
N PHE A 35 8.82 -14.54 16.28
CA PHE A 35 9.78 -15.34 15.53
C PHE A 35 9.73 -16.82 15.91
N ASP A 36 9.68 -17.15 17.20
CA ASP A 36 9.68 -18.51 17.74
C ASP A 36 8.44 -19.32 17.34
N GLN A 37 7.31 -18.63 17.11
CA GLN A 37 6.07 -19.23 16.60
C GLN A 37 6.01 -19.26 15.06
N ASP A 38 7.10 -18.96 14.36
CA ASP A 38 7.15 -18.91 12.90
C ASP A 38 6.18 -17.89 12.25
N ASN A 39 5.61 -16.96 13.01
CA ASN A 39 4.69 -15.93 12.48
C ASN A 39 5.38 -14.97 11.48
N HIS A 40 6.72 -14.93 11.50
CA HIS A 40 7.54 -14.21 10.53
C HIS A 40 7.53 -14.84 9.12
N LYS A 41 7.14 -16.11 8.99
CA LYS A 41 7.00 -16.78 7.69
C LYS A 41 5.66 -16.40 7.06
N PHE A 42 5.68 -15.96 5.81
CA PHE A 42 4.47 -15.60 5.07
C PHE A 42 4.01 -16.68 4.12
N GLY A 43 4.96 -17.30 3.42
CA GLY A 43 4.67 -18.28 2.39
C GLY A 43 5.89 -18.55 1.54
N ARG A 44 5.69 -19.33 0.48
CA ARG A 44 6.74 -19.65 -0.49
C ARG A 44 6.65 -18.72 -1.68
N VAL A 45 7.72 -18.01 -2.01
CA VAL A 45 7.81 -17.26 -3.28
C VAL A 45 7.86 -18.27 -4.43
N VAL A 46 6.89 -18.20 -5.33
CA VAL A 46 6.79 -19.06 -6.53
C VAL A 46 7.45 -18.40 -7.73
N LEU A 47 7.22 -17.10 -7.89
CA LEU A 47 7.72 -16.30 -9.00
C LEU A 47 7.95 -14.87 -8.53
N ALA A 48 8.90 -14.14 -9.11
CA ALA A 48 9.09 -12.73 -8.85
C ALA A 48 9.75 -12.05 -10.05
N SER A 49 9.50 -10.75 -10.23
CA SER A 49 10.11 -9.96 -11.28
C SER A 49 11.64 -9.88 -11.15
N GLY A 50 12.11 -9.86 -9.90
CA GLY A 50 13.50 -9.53 -9.60
C GLY A 50 13.80 -8.05 -9.86
N PHE A 51 15.03 -7.65 -9.53
CA PHE A 51 15.39 -6.23 -9.40
C PHE A 51 15.53 -5.50 -10.75
N GLY A 52 16.12 -6.15 -11.76
CA GLY A 52 16.44 -5.54 -13.06
C GLY A 52 15.32 -5.60 -14.09
N ARG A 53 14.17 -6.19 -13.76
CA ARG A 53 13.10 -6.41 -14.74
C ARG A 53 12.30 -5.13 -14.94
N ARG A 54 11.85 -4.95 -16.18
CA ARG A 54 11.17 -3.74 -16.64
C ARG A 54 10.02 -4.14 -17.56
N ALA A 55 8.93 -3.40 -17.49
CA ALA A 55 7.78 -3.62 -18.37
C ALA A 55 8.19 -3.54 -19.84
N ALA A 56 7.46 -4.25 -20.71
CA ALA A 56 7.67 -4.18 -22.14
C ALA A 56 7.54 -2.72 -22.62
N ARG A 57 8.40 -2.32 -23.57
CA ARG A 57 8.47 -0.95 -24.05
C ARG A 57 7.16 -0.60 -24.78
N GLU A 58 6.45 0.42 -24.34
CA GLU A 58 5.43 1.04 -25.21
C GLU A 58 6.14 1.58 -26.46
N PRO A 59 5.62 1.35 -27.69
CA PRO A 59 6.32 1.73 -28.92
C PRO A 59 6.75 3.21 -29.01
N ALA A 60 6.12 4.08 -28.22
CA ALA A 60 6.39 5.52 -28.15
C ALA A 60 7.19 5.98 -26.91
N ALA A 61 7.48 5.10 -25.94
CA ALA A 61 8.18 5.48 -24.72
C ALA A 61 9.69 5.25 -24.86
N GLU A 62 10.49 6.25 -24.53
CA GLU A 62 11.96 6.12 -24.40
C GLU A 62 12.34 5.28 -23.16
N TRP A 63 11.50 5.31 -22.13
CA TRP A 63 11.75 4.74 -20.81
C TRP A 63 10.76 3.61 -20.48
N LYS A 64 11.20 2.63 -19.68
CA LYS A 64 10.35 1.51 -19.22
C LYS A 64 9.96 1.69 -17.75
N ARG A 65 8.86 1.06 -17.33
CA ARG A 65 8.45 1.07 -15.91
C ARG A 65 9.23 0.00 -15.14
N ARG A 66 9.55 0.26 -13.87
CA ARG A 66 10.14 -0.76 -13.00
C ARG A 66 9.06 -1.75 -12.57
N LEU A 67 9.39 -3.03 -12.60
CA LEU A 67 8.51 -4.08 -12.09
C LEU A 67 9.08 -4.64 -10.80
N ASP A 68 8.29 -4.53 -9.73
CA ASP A 68 8.60 -5.07 -8.42
C ASP A 68 7.37 -5.86 -7.92
N TRP A 69 7.33 -7.14 -8.24
CA TRP A 69 6.23 -8.02 -7.87
C TRP A 69 6.73 -9.43 -7.54
N ALA A 70 5.99 -10.13 -6.69
CA ALA A 70 6.19 -11.54 -6.40
C ALA A 70 4.85 -12.26 -6.27
N VAL A 71 4.80 -13.49 -6.80
CA VAL A 71 3.73 -14.46 -6.54
C VAL A 71 4.15 -15.29 -5.35
N VAL A 72 3.36 -15.26 -4.29
CA VAL A 72 3.62 -15.98 -3.05
C VAL A 72 2.50 -17.00 -2.84
N GLU A 73 2.87 -18.25 -2.63
CA GLU A 73 1.98 -19.25 -2.06
C GLU A 73 1.86 -18.99 -0.56
N VAL A 74 0.81 -18.26 -0.18
CA VAL A 74 0.55 -17.80 1.18
C VAL A 74 0.00 -18.94 2.03
N ASP A 75 0.49 -19.09 3.26
CA ASP A 75 -0.07 -20.01 4.25
C ASP A 75 -1.59 -19.78 4.38
N PRO A 76 -2.45 -20.81 4.24
CA PRO A 76 -3.91 -20.66 4.38
C PRO A 76 -4.35 -19.93 5.66
N ALA A 77 -3.63 -20.09 6.77
CA ALA A 77 -3.94 -19.40 8.03
C ALA A 77 -3.71 -17.88 7.96
N ARG A 78 -2.93 -17.41 6.98
CA ARG A 78 -2.57 -16.01 6.75
C ARG A 78 -3.32 -15.36 5.60
N GLN A 79 -4.19 -16.09 4.90
CA GLN A 79 -4.96 -15.54 3.80
C GLN A 79 -6.07 -14.62 4.31
N GLY A 80 -6.09 -13.39 3.78
CA GLY A 80 -7.15 -12.44 4.02
C GLY A 80 -8.29 -12.56 3.02
N ALA A 81 -9.46 -12.03 3.39
CA ALA A 81 -10.48 -11.74 2.41
C ALA A 81 -10.11 -10.47 1.63
N ASN A 82 -10.23 -10.51 0.30
CA ASN A 82 -10.09 -9.36 -0.60
C ASN A 82 -11.26 -8.39 -0.51
N MET A 83 -11.68 -8.05 0.70
CA MET A 83 -12.91 -7.34 0.94
C MET A 83 -12.66 -5.82 0.92
N ILE A 84 -13.47 -5.12 0.14
CA ILE A 84 -13.56 -3.67 0.20
C ILE A 84 -14.26 -3.32 1.53
N PRO A 85 -13.71 -2.40 2.35
CA PRO A 85 -14.33 -2.01 3.61
C PRO A 85 -15.78 -1.54 3.44
N SER A 86 -16.57 -1.68 4.50
CA SER A 86 -17.97 -1.20 4.49
C SER A 86 -18.03 0.31 4.23
N PHE A 87 -19.15 0.76 3.70
CA PHE A 87 -19.33 2.18 3.36
C PHE A 87 -19.12 3.10 4.58
N ASP A 88 -19.51 2.65 5.77
CA ASP A 88 -19.39 3.43 7.00
C ASP A 88 -17.92 3.71 7.36
N ILE A 89 -17.02 2.74 7.14
CA ILE A 89 -15.58 2.95 7.35
C ILE A 89 -15.03 4.08 6.46
N TRP A 90 -15.48 4.17 5.21
CA TRP A 90 -15.09 5.23 4.29
C TRP A 90 -15.70 6.58 4.69
N LYS A 91 -16.99 6.56 5.05
CA LYS A 91 -17.74 7.74 5.47
C LYS A 91 -17.14 8.38 6.73
N ASP A 92 -16.77 7.58 7.71
CA ASP A 92 -16.15 8.05 8.96
C ASP A 92 -14.85 8.80 8.68
N LYS A 93 -14.11 8.40 7.64
CA LYS A 93 -12.85 9.03 7.25
C LYS A 93 -13.02 10.27 6.38
N TYR A 94 -13.95 10.26 5.43
CA TYR A 94 -14.04 11.29 4.39
C TYR A 94 -15.20 12.27 4.55
N GLY A 95 -16.17 12.01 5.42
CA GLY A 95 -17.29 12.91 5.74
C GLY A 95 -18.25 13.22 4.58
N ASP A 96 -17.83 13.02 3.32
CA ASP A 96 -18.53 13.30 2.07
C ASP A 96 -18.63 12.03 1.20
N HIS A 97 -19.72 11.92 0.45
CA HIS A 97 -20.03 10.78 -0.40
C HIS A 97 -19.12 10.68 -1.64
N ASP A 98 -18.64 11.81 -2.16
CA ASP A 98 -17.94 11.84 -3.46
C ASP A 98 -16.54 11.19 -3.43
N LEU A 99 -15.92 11.09 -2.25
CA LEU A 99 -14.63 10.42 -2.04
C LEU A 99 -14.77 8.96 -1.56
N CYS A 100 -15.98 8.54 -1.22
CA CYS A 100 -16.25 7.15 -0.87
C CYS A 100 -16.36 6.30 -2.14
N PRO A 101 -15.94 5.02 -2.12
CA PRO A 101 -16.26 4.11 -3.20
C PRO A 101 -17.78 3.96 -3.35
N PRO A 102 -18.28 3.58 -4.55
CA PRO A 102 -19.71 3.34 -4.75
C PRO A 102 -20.27 2.35 -3.71
N ARG A 103 -21.42 2.70 -3.12
CA ARG A 103 -22.01 1.92 -2.02
C ARG A 103 -22.23 0.44 -2.38
N ASN A 104 -22.49 0.15 -3.66
CA ASN A 104 -22.73 -1.20 -4.15
C ASN A 104 -21.47 -2.10 -4.19
N ILE A 105 -20.26 -1.54 -4.09
CA ILE A 105 -19.01 -2.32 -4.01
C ILE A 105 -18.46 -2.40 -2.58
N CYS A 106 -18.86 -1.50 -1.68
CA CYS A 106 -18.42 -1.53 -0.29
C CYS A 106 -18.95 -2.76 0.46
N GLY A 107 -18.10 -3.39 1.27
CA GLY A 107 -18.42 -4.63 1.98
C GLY A 107 -18.47 -5.87 1.10
N THR A 108 -18.04 -5.77 -0.16
CA THR A 108 -17.97 -6.90 -1.11
C THR A 108 -16.52 -7.28 -1.40
N LEU A 109 -16.31 -8.46 -2.00
CA LEU A 109 -14.98 -8.83 -2.51
C LEU A 109 -14.61 -7.96 -3.72
N LEU A 110 -13.32 -7.67 -3.87
CA LEU A 110 -12.76 -7.20 -5.13
C LEU A 110 -13.18 -8.15 -6.25
N LYS A 111 -13.41 -7.59 -7.44
CA LYS A 111 -13.70 -8.40 -8.61
C LYS A 111 -12.52 -9.32 -8.92
N SER A 112 -12.86 -10.55 -9.32
CA SER A 112 -11.86 -11.53 -9.79
C SER A 112 -11.17 -11.07 -11.06
N GLU A 113 -11.91 -10.38 -11.95
CA GLU A 113 -11.36 -9.80 -13.16
C GLU A 113 -10.67 -8.46 -12.85
N PRO A 114 -9.38 -8.31 -13.19
CA PRO A 114 -8.68 -7.04 -13.02
C PRO A 114 -9.20 -6.01 -14.03
N GLY A 115 -9.13 -4.74 -13.64
CA GLY A 115 -9.27 -3.62 -14.56
C GLY A 115 -7.89 -3.09 -14.99
N SER A 116 -7.88 -2.08 -15.84
CA SER A 116 -6.64 -1.39 -16.23
C SER A 116 -6.60 0.02 -15.65
N LEU A 117 -5.42 0.46 -15.20
CA LEU A 117 -5.17 1.88 -14.92
C LEU A 117 -5.31 2.77 -16.17
N LYS A 118 -5.17 2.22 -17.39
CA LYS A 118 -5.29 2.97 -18.65
C LYS A 118 -6.74 3.35 -18.96
N ASP A 119 -7.70 2.62 -18.41
CA ASP A 119 -9.13 2.84 -18.62
C ASP A 119 -9.71 3.89 -17.66
N ILE A 120 -8.92 4.32 -16.68
CA ILE A 120 -9.33 5.31 -15.69
C ILE A 120 -9.33 6.70 -16.33
N LYS A 121 -10.49 7.36 -16.25
CA LYS A 121 -10.62 8.69 -16.84
C LYS A 121 -9.82 9.72 -16.05
N PRO A 122 -9.36 10.81 -16.70
CA PRO A 122 -8.80 11.94 -15.98
C PRO A 122 -9.75 12.40 -14.87
N ASN A 123 -9.20 12.66 -13.69
CA ASN A 123 -9.92 13.06 -12.47
C ASN A 123 -10.84 12.00 -11.86
N GLU A 124 -10.84 10.76 -12.37
CA GLU A 124 -11.56 9.67 -11.74
C GLU A 124 -10.83 9.19 -10.48
N THR A 125 -11.61 8.99 -9.41
CA THR A 125 -11.10 8.55 -8.12
C THR A 125 -10.73 7.07 -8.17
N VAL A 126 -9.61 6.75 -7.54
CA VAL A 126 -9.17 5.40 -7.22
C VAL A 126 -9.05 5.24 -5.72
N TRP A 127 -9.16 4.01 -5.25
CA TRP A 127 -9.14 3.69 -3.84
C TRP A 127 -8.12 2.61 -3.55
N LYS A 128 -7.66 2.57 -2.32
CA LYS A 128 -6.89 1.45 -1.78
C LYS A 128 -7.18 1.25 -0.31
N VAL A 129 -6.74 0.11 0.22
CA VAL A 129 -6.64 -0.11 1.66
C VAL A 129 -5.21 -0.52 1.98
N GLY A 130 -4.50 0.32 2.74
CA GLY A 130 -3.13 0.04 3.19
C GLY A 130 -3.07 -0.29 4.68
N SER A 131 -2.02 -0.97 5.13
CA SER A 131 -1.86 -1.29 6.56
C SER A 131 -1.56 -0.07 7.42
N THR A 132 -0.89 0.94 6.87
CA THR A 132 -0.49 2.14 7.61
C THR A 132 -1.57 3.21 7.52
N THR A 133 -2.07 3.48 6.31
CA THR A 133 -3.05 4.56 6.11
C THR A 133 -4.50 4.09 6.17
N GLY A 134 -4.76 2.78 6.19
CA GLY A 134 -6.11 2.25 6.07
C GLY A 134 -6.74 2.57 4.70
N PRO A 135 -8.06 2.78 4.64
CA PRO A 135 -8.77 3.14 3.41
C PRO A 135 -8.37 4.53 2.93
N THR A 136 -7.93 4.68 1.69
CA THR A 136 -7.56 5.99 1.12
C THR A 136 -8.09 6.16 -0.30
N ALA A 137 -8.53 7.36 -0.62
CA ALA A 137 -8.95 7.78 -1.95
C ALA A 137 -7.89 8.70 -2.58
N GLY A 138 -7.73 8.62 -3.89
CA GLY A 138 -6.84 9.48 -4.65
C GLY A 138 -7.29 9.60 -6.10
N VAL A 139 -6.57 10.40 -6.86
CA VAL A 139 -6.82 10.63 -8.29
C VAL A 139 -5.59 10.24 -9.09
N LEU A 140 -5.78 9.46 -10.15
CA LEU A 140 -4.71 9.17 -11.09
C LEU A 140 -4.36 10.46 -11.85
N SER A 141 -3.07 10.77 -11.98
CA SER A 141 -2.61 11.90 -12.77
C SER A 141 -2.20 11.43 -14.17
N PRO A 142 -3.11 11.41 -15.17
CA PRO A 142 -2.81 10.82 -16.48
C PRO A 142 -1.73 11.57 -17.25
N ASN A 143 -1.61 12.88 -17.01
CA ASN A 143 -0.67 13.77 -17.69
C ASN A 143 0.66 13.93 -16.92
N PHE A 144 0.77 13.39 -15.71
CA PHE A 144 2.00 13.44 -14.92
C PHE A 144 2.59 12.04 -14.77
N ARG A 145 3.57 11.75 -15.63
CA ARG A 145 4.34 10.51 -15.62
C ARG A 145 5.80 10.85 -15.33
N PRO A 146 6.20 10.92 -14.05
CA PRO A 146 7.55 11.32 -13.71
C PRO A 146 8.55 10.27 -14.17
N VAL A 147 9.61 10.74 -14.82
CA VAL A 147 10.85 9.97 -14.95
C VAL A 147 11.51 9.98 -13.58
N SER A 148 11.61 8.81 -12.98
CA SER A 148 12.04 8.61 -11.60
C SER A 148 13.30 7.76 -11.58
N THR A 149 14.25 8.19 -10.74
CA THR A 149 15.38 7.35 -10.32
C THR A 149 15.11 6.92 -8.90
N LEU A 150 15.08 5.61 -8.68
CA LEU A 150 14.93 5.07 -7.33
C LEU A 150 16.31 4.93 -6.71
N LEU A 151 16.42 5.19 -5.40
CA LEU A 151 17.70 5.08 -4.68
C LEU A 151 18.34 3.70 -4.88
N ASP A 152 17.49 2.68 -4.92
CA ASP A 152 17.85 1.28 -5.11
C ASP A 152 18.39 0.96 -6.52
N ASP A 153 18.18 1.84 -7.50
CA ASP A 153 18.60 1.61 -8.89
C ASP A 153 20.05 2.00 -9.17
N GLU A 154 20.81 2.52 -8.18
CA GLU A 154 22.19 3.02 -8.36
C GLU A 154 23.14 1.96 -8.96
N TYR A 155 22.90 0.68 -8.66
CA TYR A 155 23.70 -0.45 -9.16
C TYR A 155 23.19 -1.04 -10.48
N MET A 156 22.14 -0.47 -11.08
CA MET A 156 21.54 -0.97 -12.32
C MET A 156 22.07 -0.24 -13.55
N GLY A 157 22.17 -0.97 -14.67
CA GLY A 157 22.55 -0.38 -15.97
C GLY A 157 21.51 0.58 -16.55
N ASP A 158 20.23 0.44 -16.16
CA ASP A 158 19.13 1.36 -16.46
C ASP A 158 18.42 1.74 -15.16
N HIS A 159 18.63 2.98 -14.73
CA HIS A 159 18.22 3.50 -13.42
C HIS A 159 17.06 4.49 -13.49
N THR A 160 16.43 4.60 -14.66
CA THR A 160 15.30 5.50 -14.87
C THR A 160 14.04 4.70 -15.17
N SER A 161 12.93 5.13 -14.59
CA SER A 161 11.64 4.51 -14.75
C SER A 161 10.55 5.56 -14.94
N VAL A 162 9.49 5.20 -15.68
CA VAL A 162 8.31 6.06 -15.81
C VAL A 162 7.18 5.48 -14.98
N GLU A 163 6.72 6.24 -14.00
CA GLU A 163 5.81 5.74 -12.98
C GLU A 163 4.39 6.30 -13.14
N SER A 164 3.38 5.51 -12.77
CA SER A 164 2.00 6.01 -12.68
C SER A 164 1.78 6.64 -11.31
N VAL A 165 1.23 7.84 -11.29
CA VAL A 165 1.10 8.65 -10.07
C VAL A 165 -0.35 8.77 -9.64
N VAL A 166 -0.60 8.46 -8.36
CA VAL A 166 -1.84 8.76 -7.67
C VAL A 166 -1.59 9.86 -6.64
N ILE A 167 -2.44 10.87 -6.66
CA ILE A 167 -2.44 12.00 -5.74
C ILE A 167 -3.55 11.79 -4.71
N GLY A 168 -3.24 11.83 -3.42
CA GLY A 168 -4.20 11.56 -2.35
C GLY A 168 -5.22 12.68 -2.16
N HIS A 169 -6.47 12.30 -1.85
CA HIS A 169 -7.50 13.24 -1.41
C HIS A 169 -7.37 13.54 0.10
N PRO A 170 -7.64 14.79 0.53
CA PRO A 170 -7.64 15.15 1.94
C PRO A 170 -8.75 14.41 2.70
N GLN A 171 -8.53 14.17 3.99
CA GLN A 171 -9.54 13.56 4.87
C GLN A 171 -10.50 14.63 5.39
N ALA A 172 -11.71 14.23 5.79
CA ALA A 172 -12.67 15.18 6.35
C ALA A 172 -12.12 15.86 7.60
N GLY A 173 -12.37 17.17 7.71
CA GLY A 173 -11.92 17.97 8.86
C GLY A 173 -10.42 18.21 8.93
N THR A 174 -9.64 17.76 7.92
CA THR A 174 -8.20 18.04 7.84
C THR A 174 -7.94 19.22 6.89
N THR A 175 -7.08 20.14 7.31
CA THR A 175 -6.64 21.30 6.51
C THR A 175 -5.35 21.02 5.73
N GLY A 176 -4.91 19.76 5.70
CA GLY A 176 -3.67 19.32 5.09
C GLY A 176 -3.89 18.59 3.76
N ASP A 177 -2.81 18.48 3.00
CA ASP A 177 -2.79 17.78 1.72
C ASP A 177 -3.04 16.29 1.90
N GLY A 178 -3.87 15.73 1.01
CA GLY A 178 -4.24 14.32 1.05
C GLY A 178 -3.05 13.39 0.85
N VAL A 179 -3.04 12.30 1.60
CA VAL A 179 -2.06 11.23 1.48
C VAL A 179 -2.75 10.01 0.91
N PHE A 180 -2.25 9.50 -0.22
CA PHE A 180 -2.73 8.24 -0.77
C PHE A 180 -2.03 7.06 -0.08
N ALA A 181 -0.70 7.02 -0.05
CA ALA A 181 0.07 5.96 0.61
C ALA A 181 1.19 6.50 1.52
N LEU A 182 1.53 5.75 2.56
CA LEU A 182 2.70 5.95 3.43
C LEU A 182 3.58 4.68 3.48
N PRO A 183 4.83 4.77 3.97
CA PRO A 183 5.63 3.59 4.28
C PRO A 183 4.82 2.54 5.06
N GLY A 184 4.86 1.30 4.56
CA GLY A 184 4.03 0.18 5.03
C GLY A 184 2.83 -0.14 4.13
N ASP A 185 2.37 0.78 3.27
CA ASP A 185 1.29 0.50 2.32
C ASP A 185 1.76 -0.16 1.00
N SER A 186 3.07 -0.36 0.81
CA SER A 186 3.64 -1.01 -0.37
C SER A 186 3.06 -2.42 -0.57
N GLY A 187 2.78 -2.78 -1.82
CA GLY A 187 2.03 -3.99 -2.19
C GLY A 187 0.51 -3.86 -2.07
N GLY A 188 -0.01 -2.74 -1.53
CA GLY A 188 -1.44 -2.51 -1.42
C GLY A 188 -2.14 -2.42 -2.79
N ILE A 189 -3.30 -3.06 -2.92
CA ILE A 189 -4.09 -3.03 -4.16
C ILE A 189 -4.80 -1.70 -4.31
N VAL A 190 -4.67 -1.11 -5.49
CA VAL A 190 -5.47 0.01 -5.98
C VAL A 190 -6.63 -0.53 -6.80
N PHE A 191 -7.85 -0.03 -6.56
CA PHE A 191 -9.06 -0.45 -7.26
C PHE A 191 -9.89 0.75 -7.76
N ASN A 192 -10.68 0.50 -8.81
CA ASN A 192 -11.56 1.49 -9.45
C ASN A 192 -12.99 1.46 -8.88
N LYS A 193 -13.88 2.29 -9.44
CA LYS A 193 -15.28 2.42 -8.97
C LYS A 193 -16.12 1.16 -9.21
N GLU A 194 -15.67 0.26 -10.07
CA GLU A 194 -16.27 -1.05 -10.30
C GLU A 194 -15.82 -2.10 -9.27
N GLY A 195 -14.87 -1.77 -8.39
CA GLY A 195 -14.25 -2.71 -7.46
C GLY A 195 -13.25 -3.65 -8.13
N ALA A 196 -12.79 -3.34 -9.34
CA ALA A 196 -11.75 -4.09 -10.03
C ALA A 196 -10.37 -3.59 -9.60
N ALA A 197 -9.45 -4.50 -9.34
CA ALA A 197 -8.06 -4.18 -9.04
C ALA A 197 -7.39 -3.64 -10.33
N VAL A 198 -6.66 -2.52 -10.23
CA VAL A 198 -6.04 -1.84 -11.38
C VAL A 198 -4.53 -1.67 -11.24
N GLY A 199 -3.99 -1.71 -10.01
CA GLY A 199 -2.56 -1.50 -9.77
C GLY A 199 -2.13 -1.88 -8.36
N LEU A 200 -0.82 -1.84 -8.15
CA LEU A 200 -0.15 -2.10 -6.87
C LEU A 200 0.61 -0.86 -6.42
N VAL A 201 0.43 -0.45 -5.16
CA VAL A 201 1.28 0.59 -4.57
C VAL A 201 2.71 0.08 -4.49
N PHE A 202 3.64 0.81 -5.10
CA PHE A 202 5.04 0.47 -5.04
C PHE A 202 5.74 1.30 -3.95
N THR A 203 5.72 2.63 -4.11
CA THR A 203 6.33 3.58 -3.18
C THR A 203 5.67 4.95 -3.31
N GLY A 204 6.24 5.99 -2.71
CA GLY A 204 5.76 7.35 -2.85
C GLY A 204 6.80 8.36 -2.39
N GLN A 205 6.58 9.62 -2.72
CA GLN A 205 7.42 10.72 -2.26
C GLN A 205 6.60 11.98 -2.02
N ARG A 206 7.14 12.88 -1.22
CA ARG A 206 6.64 14.25 -1.13
C ARG A 206 7.65 15.17 -1.82
N PRO A 207 7.32 15.75 -2.99
CA PRO A 207 8.20 16.71 -3.65
C PRO A 207 8.50 17.91 -2.72
N SER A 208 9.75 18.38 -2.68
CA SER A 208 10.20 19.43 -1.76
C SER A 208 9.43 20.76 -1.87
N PHE A 209 8.84 21.04 -3.04
CA PHE A 209 8.07 22.26 -3.31
C PHE A 209 6.55 22.04 -3.30
N SER A 210 6.10 20.85 -2.90
CA SER A 210 4.68 20.52 -2.78
C SER A 210 4.36 20.14 -1.33
N LYS A 211 3.20 20.60 -0.86
CA LYS A 211 2.67 20.06 0.38
C LYS A 211 2.05 18.66 0.16
N GLN A 212 1.77 18.29 -1.09
CA GLN A 212 1.07 17.07 -1.45
C GLN A 212 2.05 15.96 -1.80
N GLY A 213 1.87 14.82 -1.15
CA GLY A 213 2.58 13.59 -1.48
C GLY A 213 2.01 12.96 -2.76
N VAL A 214 2.87 12.26 -3.48
CA VAL A 214 2.51 11.40 -4.61
C VAL A 214 2.81 9.95 -4.26
N SER A 215 1.96 9.06 -4.72
CA SER A 215 2.18 7.62 -4.62
C SER A 215 2.35 7.04 -6.01
N TYR A 216 3.36 6.17 -6.15
CA TYR A 216 3.64 5.45 -7.37
C TYR A 216 2.93 4.11 -7.35
N VAL A 217 2.29 3.80 -8.47
CA VAL A 217 1.49 2.61 -8.65
C VAL A 217 1.98 1.87 -9.87
N THR A 218 2.32 0.60 -9.70
CA THR A 218 2.62 -0.32 -10.81
C THR A 218 1.30 -0.83 -11.39
N PRO A 219 1.01 -0.61 -12.69
CA PRO A 219 -0.22 -1.10 -13.29
C PRO A 219 -0.28 -2.62 -13.34
N LEU A 220 -1.43 -3.20 -13.03
CA LEU A 220 -1.59 -4.65 -12.98
C LEU A 220 -1.43 -5.30 -14.37
N ASP A 221 -1.80 -4.61 -15.44
CA ASP A 221 -1.54 -5.06 -16.81
C ASP A 221 -0.06 -5.42 -17.02
N ASP A 222 0.85 -4.52 -16.63
CA ASP A 222 2.28 -4.74 -16.82
C ASP A 222 2.78 -5.92 -15.97
N VAL A 223 2.23 -6.07 -14.76
CA VAL A 223 2.55 -7.18 -13.86
C VAL A 223 2.12 -8.51 -14.49
N PHE A 224 0.91 -8.57 -15.02
CA PHE A 224 0.36 -9.78 -15.64
C PHE A 224 1.04 -10.11 -16.96
N ASP A 225 1.27 -9.13 -17.83
CA ASP A 225 2.01 -9.32 -19.08
C ASP A 225 3.42 -9.89 -18.80
N ASP A 226 4.07 -9.40 -17.75
CA ASP A 226 5.38 -9.89 -17.34
C ASP A 226 5.33 -11.30 -16.76
N MET A 227 4.35 -11.62 -15.90
CA MET A 227 4.11 -12.98 -15.40
C MET A 227 3.88 -13.97 -16.54
N MET A 228 3.06 -13.59 -17.52
CA MET A 228 2.74 -14.42 -18.69
C MET A 228 3.97 -14.64 -19.56
N THR A 229 4.76 -13.59 -19.76
CA THR A 229 6.05 -13.67 -20.46
C THR A 229 7.03 -14.59 -19.75
N MET A 230 7.12 -14.51 -18.42
CA MET A 230 8.01 -15.36 -17.62
C MET A 230 7.62 -16.83 -17.64
N THR A 231 6.31 -17.11 -17.62
CA THR A 231 5.80 -18.49 -17.60
C THR A 231 5.69 -19.12 -18.99
N GLN A 232 5.99 -18.36 -20.05
CA GLN A 232 5.78 -18.76 -21.46
C GLN A 232 4.34 -19.22 -21.74
N SER A 233 3.39 -18.86 -20.88
CA SER A 233 2.02 -19.32 -20.98
C SER A 233 1.24 -18.32 -21.80
N SER A 234 0.73 -18.76 -22.96
CA SER A 234 -0.20 -17.97 -23.77
C SER A 234 -1.65 -18.07 -23.28
N SER A 235 -1.91 -18.80 -22.19
CA SER A 235 -3.26 -19.23 -21.80
C SER A 235 -3.52 -19.30 -20.29
N SER A 236 -2.59 -18.89 -19.43
CA SER A 236 -2.85 -18.80 -17.99
C SER A 236 -3.73 -17.59 -17.68
N GLN A 237 -4.99 -17.82 -17.34
CA GLN A 237 -5.81 -16.80 -16.68
C GLN A 237 -5.37 -16.72 -15.23
N ILE A 238 -5.04 -15.52 -14.76
CA ILE A 238 -4.92 -15.28 -13.32
C ILE A 238 -6.34 -15.22 -12.78
N LEU A 239 -6.72 -16.28 -12.06
CA LEU A 239 -8.10 -16.51 -11.63
C LEU A 239 -8.47 -15.71 -10.39
N GLU A 240 -7.49 -15.32 -9.57
CA GLU A 240 -7.71 -14.64 -8.30
C GLU A 240 -6.47 -13.85 -7.85
N ILE A 241 -6.70 -12.66 -7.28
CA ILE A 241 -5.68 -11.85 -6.57
C ILE A 241 -6.05 -11.88 -5.09
N THR A 242 -5.16 -12.36 -4.22
CA THR A 242 -5.43 -12.45 -2.77
C THR A 242 -4.51 -11.58 -1.93
N LEU A 243 -5.11 -10.79 -1.04
CA LEU A 243 -4.47 -9.95 -0.05
C LEU A 243 -4.05 -10.79 1.15
N ALA A 244 -2.80 -10.60 1.56
CA ALA A 244 -2.26 -11.11 2.81
C ALA A 244 -2.98 -10.51 4.03
N ARG A 245 -3.23 -11.30 5.07
CA ARG A 245 -3.36 -10.75 6.44
C ARG A 245 -1.99 -10.76 7.12
N ASN A 246 -1.69 -9.64 7.78
CA ASN A 246 -0.60 -9.52 8.73
C ASN A 246 -1.09 -9.92 10.12
#